data_AF-A0A5C7SRA6-F1
#
_entry.id   AF-A0A5C7SRA6-F1
#
_cell.length_a   1.000
_cell.length_b   1.000
_cell.length_c   1.000
_cell.angle_alpha   90.00
_cell.angle_beta   90.00
_cell.angle_gamma   90.00
#
_symmetry.space_group_name_H-M   'P 1'
#
loop_
_entity.id
_entity.type
_entity.pdbx_description
1 polymer ?
#
loop_
_entity_poly.entity_id
_entity_poly.type
_entity_poly.pdbx_seq_one_letter_code
_entity_poly.pdbx_strand_id
1 'polypeptide(L)'
;MNLSLLIWMALAVCLAWAVGAYSRLNRMREQVLRARASLLKYCKQYAAWMSEWDTQVGLLQDGLASVSVPVSRGGLAPLGNLVAAITALQQPIEAWESQLTGEVHQAELGRALDAVQSCVEAIASAPEDLAGALWPTEERNRWLGLVADVRLRRNRYNVYASEMNEAVGQMPAALIARLAGIGPWGQV
;
A
#
# COMPACT_ATOMS: atom_id res chain seq x y z
N MET A 1 -44.52 25.60 29.00
CA MET A 1 -43.97 24.37 28.36
C MET A 1 -43.20 23.59 29.41
N ASN A 2 -43.48 22.30 29.57
CA ASN A 2 -42.84 21.49 30.61
C ASN A 2 -41.36 21.27 30.24
N LEU A 3 -40.45 21.75 31.08
CA LEU A 3 -38.99 21.61 30.90
C LEU A 3 -38.59 20.14 30.64
N SER A 4 -39.29 19.21 31.28
CA SER A 4 -39.15 17.76 31.09
C SER A 4 -39.37 17.32 29.64
N LEU A 5 -40.41 17.80 28.96
CA LEU A 5 -40.68 17.45 27.55
C LEU A 5 -39.59 17.98 26.62
N LEU A 6 -39.05 19.18 26.89
CA LEU A 6 -37.94 19.74 26.13
C LEU A 6 -36.67 18.92 26.29
N ILE A 7 -36.35 18.47 27.51
CA ILE A 7 -35.21 17.60 27.79
C ILE A 7 -35.32 16.28 27.03
N TRP A 8 -36.49 15.63 27.07
CA TRP A 8 -36.72 14.37 26.36
C TRP A 8 -36.63 14.53 24.84
N MET A 9 -37.16 15.63 24.30
CA MET A 9 -37.08 15.91 22.87
C MET A 9 -35.62 16.16 22.43
N ALA A 10 -34.86 16.93 23.21
CA ALA A 10 -33.43 17.15 22.95
C ALA A 10 -32.64 15.83 23.02
N LEU A 11 -32.92 14.97 24.01
CA LEU A 11 -32.29 13.66 24.14
C LEU A 11 -32.56 12.77 22.92
N ALA A 12 -33.81 12.70 22.45
CA ALA A 12 -34.18 11.91 21.28
C ALA A 12 -33.45 12.39 20.02
N VAL A 13 -33.36 13.71 19.82
CA VAL A 13 -32.61 14.30 18.70
C VAL A 13 -31.12 13.96 18.79
N CYS A 14 -30.51 14.09 19.98
CA CYS A 14 -29.11 13.72 20.21
C CYS A 14 -28.84 12.24 19.93
N LEU A 15 -29.71 11.33 20.37
CA LEU A 15 -29.58 9.89 20.12
C LEU A 15 -29.70 9.56 18.63
N ALA A 16 -30.69 10.12 17.94
CA ALA A 16 -30.84 9.94 16.50
C ALA A 16 -29.60 10.43 15.73
N TRP A 17 -29.05 11.57 16.12
CA TRP A 17 -27.80 12.11 15.56
C TRP A 17 -26.60 11.19 15.82
N ALA A 18 -26.46 10.70 17.06
CA ALA A 18 -25.35 9.83 17.44
C ALA A 18 -25.38 8.51 16.65
N VAL A 19 -26.56 7.89 16.52
CA VAL A 19 -26.74 6.66 15.74
C VAL A 19 -26.42 6.90 14.25
N GLY A 20 -26.89 8.02 13.68
CA GLY A 20 -26.59 8.39 12.30
C GLY A 20 -25.09 8.58 12.04
N ALA A 21 -24.42 9.32 12.92
CA ALA A 21 -22.97 9.55 12.84
C ALA A 21 -22.18 8.24 12.97
N TYR A 22 -22.56 7.36 13.92
CA TYR A 22 -21.94 6.05 14.08
C TYR A 22 -22.11 5.17 12.83
N SER A 23 -23.31 5.11 12.25
CA SER A 23 -23.55 4.31 11.03
C SER A 23 -22.71 4.81 9.85
N ARG A 24 -22.58 6.13 9.68
CA ARG A 24 -21.73 6.74 8.64
C ARG A 24 -20.25 6.37 8.85
N LEU A 25 -19.74 6.51 10.07
CA LEU A 25 -18.36 6.16 10.41
C LEU A 25 -18.07 4.68 10.15
N ASN A 26 -19.00 3.78 10.49
CA ASN A 26 -18.81 2.36 10.26
C ASN A 26 -18.75 2.03 8.76
N ARG A 27 -19.58 2.66 7.93
CA ARG A 27 -19.52 2.49 6.46
C ARG A 27 -18.19 2.96 5.88
N MET A 28 -17.68 4.11 6.33
CA MET A 28 -16.37 4.64 5.90
C MET A 28 -15.23 3.71 6.35
N ARG A 29 -15.28 3.21 7.59
CA ARG A 29 -14.32 2.23 8.10
C ARG A 29 -14.28 0.98 7.23
N GLU A 30 -15.44 0.45 6.84
CA GLU A 30 -15.50 -0.70 5.93
C GLU A 30 -14.87 -0.40 4.56
N GLN A 31 -15.06 0.81 4.02
CA GLN A 31 -14.45 1.21 2.75
C GLN A 31 -12.92 1.25 2.86
N VAL A 32 -12.38 1.86 3.92
CA VAL A 32 -10.94 1.89 4.19
C VAL A 32 -10.35 0.49 4.35
N LEU A 33 -11.05 -0.40 5.08
CA LEU A 33 -10.62 -1.79 5.25
C LEU A 33 -10.62 -2.57 3.94
N ARG A 34 -11.64 -2.41 3.10
CA ARG A 34 -11.70 -3.04 1.77
C ARG A 34 -10.59 -2.53 0.87
N ALA A 35 -10.31 -1.22 0.89
CA ALA A 35 -9.23 -0.62 0.14
C ALA A 35 -7.85 -1.16 0.58
N ARG A 36 -7.60 -1.22 1.90
CA ARG A 36 -6.38 -1.82 2.50
C ARG A 36 -6.22 -3.28 2.10
N ALA A 37 -7.26 -4.11 2.27
CA ALA A 37 -7.21 -5.52 1.89
C ALA A 37 -6.88 -5.70 0.40
N SER A 38 -7.45 -4.83 -0.44
CA SER A 38 -7.16 -4.83 -1.87
C SER A 38 -5.73 -4.41 -2.19
N LEU A 39 -5.17 -3.42 -1.48
CA LEU A 39 -3.79 -2.99 -1.65
C LEU A 39 -2.81 -4.09 -1.22
N LEU A 40 -3.02 -4.67 -0.03
CA LEU A 40 -2.22 -5.78 0.50
C LEU A 40 -2.20 -6.97 -0.45
N LYS A 41 -3.35 -7.35 -1.03
CA LYS A 41 -3.43 -8.44 -2.02
C LYS A 41 -2.48 -8.19 -3.19
N TYR A 42 -2.46 -6.97 -3.73
CA TYR A 42 -1.63 -6.63 -4.87
C TYR A 42 -0.15 -6.49 -4.50
N CYS A 43 0.17 -5.91 -3.34
CA CYS A 43 1.54 -5.88 -2.82
C CYS A 43 2.11 -7.30 -2.61
N LYS A 44 1.28 -8.25 -2.15
CA LYS A 44 1.68 -9.66 -2.03
C LYS A 44 1.87 -10.35 -3.38
N GLN A 45 0.95 -10.14 -4.32
CA GLN A 45 1.10 -10.65 -5.69
C GLN A 45 2.37 -10.12 -6.35
N TYR A 46 2.66 -8.86 -6.12
CA TYR A 46 3.86 -8.19 -6.59
C TYR A 46 5.15 -8.79 -6.00
N ALA A 47 5.20 -8.96 -4.67
CA ALA A 47 6.33 -9.57 -3.99
C ALA A 47 6.54 -11.03 -4.42
N ALA A 48 5.47 -11.81 -4.56
CA ALA A 48 5.53 -13.21 -4.97
C ALA A 48 6.03 -13.38 -6.42
N TRP A 49 5.51 -12.55 -7.34
CA TRP A 49 5.96 -12.57 -8.73
C TRP A 49 7.45 -12.26 -8.85
N MET A 50 7.96 -11.32 -8.04
CA MET A 50 9.38 -10.98 -8.05
C MET A 50 10.27 -12.01 -7.41
N SER A 51 9.82 -12.70 -6.35
CA SER A 51 10.59 -13.84 -5.83
C SER A 51 10.69 -14.96 -6.87
N GLU A 52 9.64 -15.18 -7.66
CA GLU A 52 9.68 -16.14 -8.77
C GLU A 52 10.65 -15.67 -9.86
N TRP A 53 10.60 -14.40 -10.24
CA TRP A 53 11.53 -13.82 -11.22
C TRP A 53 12.99 -13.90 -10.76
N ASP A 54 13.28 -13.55 -9.51
CA ASP A 54 14.64 -13.62 -8.94
C ASP A 54 15.19 -15.05 -8.96
N THR A 55 14.37 -16.06 -8.63
CA THR A 55 14.79 -17.46 -8.76
C THR A 55 15.09 -17.85 -10.21
N GLN A 56 14.33 -17.36 -11.19
CA GLN A 56 14.58 -17.62 -12.61
C GLN A 56 15.88 -16.95 -13.09
N VAL A 57 16.11 -15.70 -12.70
CA VAL A 57 17.33 -14.95 -13.05
C VAL A 57 18.56 -15.56 -12.36
N GLY A 58 18.44 -15.98 -11.11
CA GLY A 58 19.51 -16.67 -10.37
C GLY A 58 19.93 -17.98 -11.03
N LEU A 59 18.96 -18.80 -11.46
CA LEU A 59 19.24 -20.04 -12.19
C LEU A 59 19.95 -19.78 -13.54
N LEU A 60 19.57 -18.72 -14.25
CA LEU A 60 20.24 -18.31 -15.49
C LEU A 60 21.68 -17.82 -15.23
N GLN A 61 21.90 -17.08 -14.13
CA GLN A 61 23.24 -16.62 -13.73
C GLN A 61 24.15 -17.78 -13.31
N ASP A 62 23.65 -18.75 -12.55
CA ASP A 62 24.43 -19.93 -12.15
C ASP A 62 24.78 -20.79 -13.38
N GLY A 63 23.84 -20.95 -14.32
CA GLY A 63 24.06 -21.61 -15.59
C GLY A 63 25.13 -20.90 -16.43
N LEU A 64 25.09 -19.57 -16.48
CA LEU A 64 26.09 -18.76 -17.18
C LEU A 64 27.43 -18.71 -16.45
N ALA A 65 27.47 -18.76 -15.11
CA ALA A 65 28.72 -18.78 -14.34
C ALA A 65 29.52 -20.09 -14.54
N SER A 66 28.82 -21.17 -14.91
CA SER A 66 29.47 -22.41 -15.34
C SER A 66 30.19 -22.30 -16.69
N VAL A 67 29.84 -21.27 -17.49
CA VAL A 67 30.48 -20.93 -18.77
C VAL A 67 31.37 -19.70 -18.54
N SER A 68 32.67 -19.82 -18.74
CA SER A 68 33.67 -18.80 -18.38
C SER A 68 33.64 -17.54 -19.27
N VAL A 69 32.48 -16.91 -19.47
CA VAL A 69 32.33 -15.65 -20.20
C VAL A 69 32.33 -14.49 -19.19
N PRO A 70 33.18 -13.47 -19.36
CA PRO A 70 33.17 -12.28 -18.51
C PRO A 70 31.94 -11.42 -18.84
N VAL A 71 30.79 -11.74 -18.25
CA VAL A 71 29.63 -10.85 -18.24
C VAL A 71 29.97 -9.67 -17.32
N SER A 72 29.99 -8.47 -17.87
CA SER A 72 30.24 -7.22 -17.15
C SER A 72 29.27 -7.08 -15.97
N ARG A 73 29.78 -7.31 -14.74
CA ARG A 73 29.02 -7.20 -13.47
C ARG A 73 28.33 -5.84 -13.26
N GLY A 74 28.74 -4.79 -13.99
CA GLY A 74 28.16 -3.45 -13.90
C GLY A 74 26.72 -3.34 -14.43
N GLY A 75 26.30 -4.18 -15.37
CA GLY A 75 24.94 -4.13 -15.94
C GLY A 75 23.85 -4.64 -15.00
N LEU A 76 24.20 -5.50 -14.05
CA LEU A 76 23.25 -6.20 -13.17
C LEU A 76 22.99 -5.48 -11.83
N ALA A 77 23.79 -4.47 -11.49
CA ALA A 77 23.63 -3.72 -10.23
C ALA A 77 22.23 -3.09 -10.05
N PRO A 78 21.59 -2.51 -11.09
CA PRO A 78 20.22 -1.99 -10.97
C PRO A 78 19.18 -3.07 -10.62
N LEU A 79 19.35 -4.29 -11.15
CA LEU A 79 18.48 -5.42 -10.84
C LEU A 79 18.67 -5.90 -9.40
N GLY A 80 19.92 -5.96 -8.92
CA GLY A 80 20.21 -6.30 -7.52
C GLY A 80 19.59 -5.31 -6.52
N ASN A 81 19.62 -4.02 -6.83
CA ASN A 81 18.96 -2.98 -6.02
C ASN A 81 17.44 -3.15 -6.00
N LEU A 82 16.84 -3.52 -7.13
CA LEU A 82 15.41 -3.79 -7.22
C LEU A 82 15.02 -5.00 -6.35
N VAL A 83 15.76 -6.11 -6.47
CA VAL A 83 15.52 -7.31 -5.65
C VAL A 83 15.60 -6.97 -4.17
N ALA A 84 16.65 -6.26 -3.74
CA ALA A 84 16.80 -5.82 -2.36
C ALA A 84 15.62 -4.93 -1.89
N ALA A 85 15.17 -3.99 -2.71
CA ALA A 85 14.03 -3.13 -2.39
C ALA A 85 12.72 -3.93 -2.24
N ILE A 86 12.52 -4.99 -3.03
CA ILE A 86 11.35 -5.85 -2.95
C ILE A 86 11.42 -6.78 -1.74
N THR A 87 12.59 -7.34 -1.42
CA THR A 87 12.76 -8.10 -0.18
C THR A 87 12.46 -7.22 1.03
N ALA A 88 12.93 -5.97 1.02
CA ALA A 88 12.63 -4.99 2.05
C ALA A 88 11.14 -4.60 2.12
N LEU A 89 10.35 -4.84 1.06
CA LEU A 89 8.90 -4.60 1.03
C LEU A 89 8.11 -5.68 1.79
N GLN A 90 8.65 -6.89 1.98
CA GLN A 90 7.93 -7.98 2.65
C GLN A 90 7.63 -7.66 4.12
N GLN A 91 8.62 -7.15 4.85
CA GLN A 91 8.48 -6.78 6.26
C GLN A 91 7.36 -5.74 6.52
N PRO A 92 7.29 -4.59 5.81
CA PRO A 92 6.21 -3.63 6.01
C PRO A 92 4.84 -4.17 5.56
N ILE A 93 4.76 -5.10 4.60
CA ILE A 93 3.49 -5.78 4.26
C ILE A 93 3.00 -6.61 5.46
N GLU A 94 3.85 -7.41 6.08
CA GLU A 94 3.50 -8.25 7.23
C GLU A 94 3.15 -7.41 8.47
N ALA A 95 3.95 -6.37 8.73
CA ALA A 95 3.69 -5.43 9.80
C ALA A 95 2.35 -4.70 9.59
N TRP A 96 2.08 -4.26 8.36
CA TRP A 96 0.81 -3.62 8.03
C TRP A 96 -0.36 -4.60 7.94
N GLU A 97 -0.16 -5.91 7.83
CA GLU A 97 -1.23 -6.90 7.93
C GLU A 97 -1.61 -7.16 9.39
N SER A 98 -0.61 -7.34 10.26
CA SER A 98 -0.79 -7.61 11.69
C SER A 98 -1.38 -6.41 12.45
N GLN A 99 -1.07 -5.18 12.03
CA GLN A 99 -1.58 -3.97 12.67
C GLN A 99 -2.55 -3.22 11.75
N LEU A 100 -3.78 -3.03 12.25
CA LEU A 100 -4.86 -2.31 11.56
C LEU A 100 -4.62 -0.80 11.46
N THR A 101 -3.93 -0.23 12.44
CA THR A 101 -3.78 1.22 12.62
C THR A 101 -2.38 1.53 13.11
N GLY A 102 -1.67 2.40 12.40
CA GLY A 102 -0.35 2.86 12.79
C GLY A 102 0.31 3.64 11.66
N GLU A 103 0.39 4.97 11.83
CA GLU A 103 0.98 5.88 10.84
C GLU A 103 2.40 5.47 10.46
N VAL A 104 3.16 4.92 11.42
CA VAL A 104 4.54 4.44 11.21
C VAL A 104 4.58 3.31 10.18
N HIS A 105 3.79 2.25 10.37
CA HIS A 105 3.77 1.08 9.46
C HIS A 105 3.25 1.45 8.06
N GLN A 106 2.28 2.37 7.99
CA GLN A 106 1.77 2.89 6.73
C GLN A 106 2.83 3.71 5.98
N ALA A 107 3.54 4.60 6.68
CA ALA A 107 4.63 5.38 6.10
C ALA A 107 5.84 4.51 5.71
N GLU A 108 6.11 3.43 6.44
CA GLU A 108 7.13 2.44 6.07
C GLU A 108 6.77 1.70 4.80
N LEU A 109 5.52 1.26 4.66
CA LEU A 109 5.04 0.64 3.43
C LEU A 109 5.11 1.62 2.25
N GLY A 110 4.71 2.87 2.45
CA GLY A 110 4.82 3.93 1.44
C GLY A 110 6.25 4.10 0.95
N ARG A 111 7.19 4.26 1.88
CA ARG A 111 8.64 4.36 1.59
C ARG A 111 9.18 3.14 0.85
N ALA A 112 8.77 1.93 1.24
CA ALA A 112 9.20 0.72 0.57
C ALA A 112 8.67 0.64 -0.87
N LEU A 113 7.41 1.01 -1.10
CA LEU A 113 6.84 1.10 -2.45
C LEU A 113 7.55 2.16 -3.31
N ASP A 114 7.90 3.31 -2.73
CA ASP A 114 8.62 4.38 -3.41
C ASP A 114 10.07 3.97 -3.77
N ALA A 115 10.75 3.24 -2.88
CA ALA A 115 12.09 2.70 -3.13
C ALA A 115 12.09 1.72 -4.30
N VAL A 116 11.11 0.82 -4.32
CA VAL A 116 10.92 -0.13 -5.42
C VAL A 116 10.64 0.61 -6.73
N GLN A 117 9.72 1.57 -6.72
CA GLN A 117 9.40 2.37 -7.90
C GLN A 117 10.64 3.10 -8.44
N SER A 118 11.46 3.68 -7.56
CA SER A 118 12.69 4.38 -7.94
C SER A 118 13.69 3.44 -8.63
N CYS A 119 13.82 2.20 -8.15
CA CYS A 119 14.68 1.19 -8.78
C CYS A 119 14.18 0.84 -10.19
N VAL A 120 12.86 0.73 -10.37
CA VAL A 120 12.25 0.43 -11.67
C VAL A 120 12.47 1.57 -12.66
N GLU A 121 12.29 2.82 -12.23
CA GLU A 121 12.54 4.00 -13.05
C GLU A 121 14.03 4.10 -13.45
N ALA A 122 14.94 3.73 -12.56
CA ALA A 122 16.37 3.64 -12.85
C ALA A 122 16.68 2.55 -13.91
N ILE A 123 16.04 1.39 -13.84
CA ILE A 123 16.21 0.33 -14.85
C ILE A 123 15.60 0.75 -16.20
N ALA A 124 14.43 1.38 -16.18
CA ALA A 124 13.75 1.82 -17.40
C ALA A 124 14.49 2.97 -18.13
N SER A 125 15.24 3.78 -17.39
CA SER A 125 16.06 4.88 -17.93
C SER A 125 17.50 4.48 -18.26
N ALA A 126 17.91 3.26 -17.92
CA ALA A 126 19.23 2.76 -18.28
C ALA A 126 19.36 2.60 -19.81
N PRO A 127 20.46 3.08 -20.43
CA PRO A 127 20.67 2.90 -21.86
C PRO A 127 20.72 1.42 -22.21
N GLU A 128 20.10 1.04 -23.33
CA GLU A 128 20.13 -0.32 -23.83
C GLU A 128 21.59 -0.70 -24.12
N ASP A 129 22.13 -1.61 -23.31
CA ASP A 129 23.46 -2.16 -23.54
C ASP A 129 23.45 -3.06 -24.79
N LEU A 130 24.59 -3.13 -25.49
CA LEU A 130 24.78 -3.94 -26.70
C LEU A 130 24.58 -5.44 -26.47
N ALA A 131 24.46 -5.88 -25.21
CA ALA A 131 24.15 -7.24 -24.79
C ALA A 131 22.65 -7.59 -24.85
N GLY A 132 21.78 -6.65 -25.25
CA GLY A 132 20.33 -6.83 -25.32
C GLY A 132 19.61 -6.26 -24.10
N ALA A 133 18.28 -6.31 -24.12
CA ALA A 133 17.46 -5.76 -23.06
C ALA A 133 17.74 -6.49 -21.72
N LEU A 134 18.16 -5.74 -20.71
CA LEU A 134 18.34 -6.20 -19.31
C LEU A 134 17.09 -6.87 -18.71
N TRP A 135 15.92 -6.57 -19.29
CA TRP A 135 14.63 -7.07 -18.86
C TRP A 135 13.80 -7.36 -20.11
N PRO A 136 13.35 -8.61 -20.32
CA PRO A 136 12.53 -8.93 -21.48
C PRO A 136 11.18 -8.21 -21.46
N THR A 137 10.69 -7.89 -22.66
CA THR A 137 9.63 -6.90 -22.86
C THR A 137 8.29 -7.35 -22.29
N GLU A 138 8.00 -8.66 -22.30
CA GLU A 138 6.76 -9.23 -21.77
C GLU A 138 6.66 -9.05 -20.25
N GLU A 139 7.74 -9.36 -19.53
CA GLU A 139 7.83 -9.25 -18.09
C GLU A 139 7.87 -7.78 -17.66
N ARG A 140 8.52 -6.92 -18.45
CA ARG A 140 8.47 -5.47 -18.24
C ARG A 140 7.04 -4.94 -18.34
N ASN A 141 6.28 -5.37 -19.35
CA ASN A 141 4.89 -4.94 -19.53
C ASN A 141 3.98 -5.44 -18.40
N ARG A 142 4.14 -6.72 -18.02
CA ARG A 142 3.41 -7.31 -16.88
C ARG A 142 3.69 -6.55 -15.59
N TRP A 143 4.95 -6.20 -15.36
CA TRP A 143 5.38 -5.43 -14.21
C TRP A 143 4.79 -4.02 -14.20
N LEU A 144 4.87 -3.29 -15.32
CA LEU A 144 4.27 -1.96 -15.44
C LEU A 144 2.76 -1.99 -15.15
N GLY A 145 2.07 -3.05 -15.57
CA GLY A 145 0.67 -3.29 -15.20
C GLY A 145 0.46 -3.45 -13.70
N LEU A 146 1.26 -4.29 -13.03
CA LEU A 146 1.19 -4.47 -11.58
C LEU A 146 1.51 -3.20 -10.79
N VAL A 147 2.53 -2.44 -11.21
CA VAL A 147 2.90 -1.16 -10.61
C VAL A 147 1.76 -0.15 -10.75
N ALA A 148 1.16 -0.06 -11.94
CA ALA A 148 0.00 0.82 -12.17
C ALA A 148 -1.19 0.44 -11.26
N ASP A 149 -1.46 -0.86 -11.11
CA ASP A 149 -2.51 -1.36 -10.21
C ASP A 149 -2.23 -1.04 -8.73
N VAL A 150 -0.98 -1.22 -8.28
CA VAL A 150 -0.57 -0.87 -6.91
C VAL A 150 -0.70 0.63 -6.66
N ARG A 151 -0.22 1.48 -7.59
CA ARG A 151 -0.38 2.95 -7.51
C ARG A 151 -1.84 3.37 -7.45
N LEU A 152 -2.68 2.79 -8.32
CA LEU A 152 -4.12 3.07 -8.33
C LEU A 152 -4.77 2.72 -6.98
N ARG A 153 -4.41 1.56 -6.41
CA ARG A 153 -4.97 1.09 -5.13
C ARG A 153 -4.45 1.88 -3.94
N ARG A 154 -3.17 2.27 -3.94
CA ARG A 154 -2.57 3.19 -2.96
C ARG A 154 -3.31 4.52 -2.96
N ASN A 155 -3.54 5.10 -4.14
CA ASN A 155 -4.30 6.35 -4.27
C ASN A 155 -5.73 6.21 -3.74
N ARG A 156 -6.45 5.14 -4.09
CA ARG A 156 -7.81 4.88 -3.56
C ARG A 156 -7.81 4.74 -2.04
N TYR A 157 -6.84 4.02 -1.49
CA TYR A 157 -6.68 3.89 -0.05
C TYR A 157 -6.47 5.26 0.62
N ASN A 158 -5.57 6.09 0.09
CA ASN A 158 -5.27 7.41 0.63
C ASN A 158 -6.48 8.36 0.59
N VAL A 159 -7.27 8.30 -0.49
CA VAL A 159 -8.53 9.07 -0.57
C VAL A 159 -9.49 8.65 0.54
N TYR A 160 -9.76 7.35 0.71
CA TYR A 160 -10.67 6.89 1.76
C TYR A 160 -10.14 7.15 3.18
N ALA A 161 -8.83 7.04 3.39
CA ALA A 161 -8.19 7.39 4.66
C ALA A 161 -8.37 8.88 4.97
N SER A 162 -8.16 9.76 3.97
CA SER A 162 -8.38 11.21 4.10
C SER A 162 -9.84 11.53 4.42
N GLU A 163 -10.78 10.99 3.65
CA GLU A 163 -12.23 11.20 3.86
C GLU A 163 -12.67 10.74 5.27
N MET A 164 -12.11 9.63 5.75
CA MET A 164 -12.38 9.14 7.10
C MET A 164 -11.78 10.05 8.17
N ASN A 165 -10.54 10.52 8.00
CA ASN A 165 -9.90 11.44 8.94
C ASN A 165 -10.67 12.77 9.03
N GLU A 166 -11.12 13.31 7.89
CA GLU A 166 -11.99 14.49 7.85
C GLU A 166 -13.34 14.24 8.56
N ALA A 167 -13.98 13.10 8.30
CA ALA A 167 -15.25 12.75 8.93
C ALA A 167 -15.12 12.56 10.45
N VAL A 168 -14.02 11.97 10.92
CA VAL A 168 -13.70 11.83 12.35
C VAL A 168 -13.44 13.19 13.01
N GLY A 169 -12.94 14.18 12.27
CA GLY A 169 -12.72 15.55 12.77
C GLY A 169 -14.00 16.37 12.97
N GLN A 170 -15.13 16.00 12.35
CA GLN A 170 -16.39 16.73 12.45
C GLN A 170 -17.14 16.36 13.75
N MET A 171 -17.68 17.34 14.49
CA MET A 171 -18.60 17.04 15.60
C MET A 171 -19.97 16.58 15.05
N PRO A 172 -20.63 15.57 15.66
CA PRO A 172 -20.29 14.79 16.86
C PRO A 172 -19.48 13.51 16.59
N ALA A 173 -19.11 13.24 15.35
CA ALA A 173 -18.33 12.05 14.97
C ALA A 173 -17.00 11.97 15.74
N ALA A 174 -16.37 13.10 16.07
CA ALA A 174 -15.20 13.17 16.93
C ALA A 174 -15.42 12.61 18.34
N LEU A 175 -16.59 12.84 18.95
CA LEU A 175 -16.93 12.32 20.28
C LEU A 175 -17.11 10.80 20.21
N ILE A 176 -17.82 10.32 19.19
CA ILE A 176 -18.05 8.90 18.97
C ILE A 176 -16.73 8.17 18.65
N ALA A 177 -15.88 8.76 17.82
CA ALA A 177 -14.58 8.21 17.47
C ALA A 177 -13.68 8.10 18.72
N ARG A 178 -13.66 9.12 19.58
CA ARG A 178 -12.96 9.06 20.87
C ARG A 178 -13.52 7.98 21.80
N LEU A 179 -14.85 7.87 21.91
CA LEU A 179 -15.49 6.85 22.73
C LEU A 179 -15.27 5.42 22.19
N ALA A 180 -15.20 5.26 20.87
CA ALA A 180 -15.00 3.99 20.20
C ALA A 180 -13.52 3.63 19.97
N GLY A 181 -12.57 4.47 20.40
CA GLY A 181 -11.14 4.27 20.19
C GLY A 181 -10.71 4.28 18.71
N ILE A 182 -11.44 4.97 17.85
CA ILE A 182 -11.12 5.09 16.43
C ILE A 182 -10.06 6.19 16.26
N GLY A 183 -8.82 5.76 16.07
CA GLY A 183 -7.69 6.66 15.76
C GLY A 183 -7.64 7.09 14.28
N PRO A 184 -6.80 8.09 13.96
CA PRO A 184 -6.57 8.50 12.58
C PRO A 184 -5.91 7.37 11.76
N TRP A 185 -6.20 7.36 10.47
CA TRP A 185 -5.57 6.45 9.51
C TRP A 185 -4.42 7.17 8.81
N GLY A 186 -3.22 6.59 8.84
CA GLY A 186 -2.09 7.10 8.07
C GLY A 186 -2.23 6.84 6.58
N GLN A 187 -1.59 7.71 5.79
CA GLN A 187 -1.49 7.58 4.35
C GLN A 187 -0.29 6.68 4.00
N VAL A 188 -0.43 5.90 2.92
CA VAL A 188 0.62 5.03 2.38
C VAL A 188 1.18 5.67 1.15
#